data_AF-A0A2V7T7S9-F1
#
_entry.id   AF-A0A2V7T7S9-F1
#
_cell.length_a   1.000
_cell.length_b   1.000
_cell.length_c   1.000
_cell.angle_alpha   90.00
_cell.angle_beta   90.00
_cell.angle_gamma   90.00
#
_symmetry.space_group_name_H-M   'P 1'
#
loop_
_entity.id
_entity.type
_entity.pdbx_description
1 polymer ?
#
loop_
_entity_poly.entity_id
_entity_poly.type
_entity_poly.pdbx_seq_one_letter_code
_entity_poly.pdbx_strand_id
1 'polypeptide(L)'
;VFYVTNVGVRSWGRRRLSRLYAAGVNLMFGTRFSYTNGTNVFKTDLIRRIPIRTNGFSYQTEAVVKAVWSGLDFVQVGIEIKPRESGESKALTLKNLRIVLDAVLRLWWEVKVTDRGRYRRLGRMLGTF
;
A
#
# COMPACT_ATOMS: atom_id res chain seq x y z
N VAL A 1 -4.79 -1.12 -8.16
CA VAL A 1 -3.63 -1.53 -7.34
C VAL A 1 -2.80 -2.49 -8.15
N PHE A 2 -1.46 -2.42 -8.18
CA PHE A 2 -0.69 -3.38 -8.98
C PHE A 2 -0.16 -4.53 -8.14
N TYR A 3 0.16 -5.65 -8.76
CA TYR A 3 0.98 -6.72 -8.17
C TYR A 3 2.03 -7.21 -9.18
N VAL A 4 3.09 -7.85 -8.69
CA VAL A 4 4.19 -8.31 -9.54
C VAL A 4 3.92 -9.73 -10.05
N THR A 5 3.91 -9.94 -11.36
CA THR A 5 3.71 -11.25 -12.00
C THR A 5 5.02 -12.03 -12.15
N ASN A 6 6.11 -11.36 -12.55
CA ASN A 6 7.43 -11.96 -12.73
C ASN A 6 8.22 -12.06 -11.42
N VAL A 7 7.69 -12.83 -10.47
CA VAL A 7 8.24 -12.98 -9.10
C VAL A 7 9.71 -13.42 -9.05
N GLY A 8 10.21 -14.11 -10.08
CA GLY A 8 11.60 -14.57 -10.18
C GLY A 8 12.64 -13.44 -10.18
N VAL A 9 12.26 -12.23 -10.56
CA VAL A 9 13.16 -11.07 -10.67
C VAL A 9 13.54 -10.48 -9.31
N ARG A 10 12.78 -10.75 -8.24
CA ARG A 10 13.08 -10.28 -6.88
C ARG A 10 13.66 -11.37 -6.01
N SER A 11 14.62 -11.03 -5.15
CA SER A 11 15.12 -11.95 -4.12
C SER A 11 14.00 -12.47 -3.22
N TRP A 12 14.13 -13.72 -2.80
CA TRP A 12 13.10 -14.40 -2.00
C TRP A 12 12.80 -13.68 -0.68
N GLY A 13 13.82 -13.13 -0.02
CA GLY A 13 13.65 -12.32 1.20
C GLY A 13 12.78 -11.09 0.97
N ARG A 14 13.01 -10.35 -0.13
CA ARG A 14 12.19 -9.18 -0.48
C ARG A 14 10.74 -9.56 -0.79
N ARG A 15 10.51 -10.73 -1.40
CA ARG A 15 9.16 -11.25 -1.64
C ARG A 15 8.42 -11.55 -0.34
N ARG A 16 9.07 -12.26 0.59
CA ARG A 16 8.47 -12.57 1.90
C ARG A 16 8.17 -11.31 2.69
N LEU A 17 9.10 -10.37 2.77
CA LEU A 17 8.89 -9.11 3.48
C LEU A 17 7.70 -8.32 2.90
N SER A 18 7.59 -8.25 1.57
CA SER A 18 6.47 -7.57 0.91
C SER A 18 5.13 -8.21 1.24
N ARG A 19 5.07 -9.56 1.26
CA ARG A 19 3.85 -10.30 1.60
C ARG A 19 3.45 -10.12 3.07
N LEU A 20 4.42 -10.18 3.98
CA LEU A 20 4.17 -9.96 5.41
C LEU A 20 3.67 -8.53 5.65
N TYR A 21 4.28 -7.54 4.99
CA TYR A 21 3.83 -6.16 5.07
C TYR A 21 2.39 -5.99 4.55
N ALA A 22 2.09 -6.51 3.36
CA ALA A 22 0.73 -6.47 2.81
C ALA A 22 -0.28 -7.21 3.70
N ALA A 23 0.09 -8.36 4.27
CA ALA A 23 -0.75 -9.10 5.20
C ALA A 23 -1.06 -8.30 6.48
N GLY A 24 -0.06 -7.61 7.04
CA GLY A 24 -0.25 -6.72 8.18
C GLY A 24 -1.20 -5.57 7.87
N VAL A 25 -1.03 -4.90 6.73
CA VAL A 25 -1.97 -3.85 6.26
C VAL A 25 -3.37 -4.42 6.05
N ASN A 26 -3.50 -5.58 5.41
CA ASN A 26 -4.79 -6.22 5.19
C ASN A 26 -5.50 -6.55 6.50
N LEU A 27 -4.78 -7.06 7.49
CA LEU A 27 -5.30 -7.36 8.82
C LEU A 27 -5.76 -6.07 9.54
N MET A 28 -4.91 -5.05 9.58
CA MET A 28 -5.18 -3.80 10.29
C MET A 28 -6.37 -3.02 9.72
N PHE A 29 -6.55 -3.06 8.40
CA PHE A 29 -7.54 -2.25 7.69
C PHE A 29 -8.71 -3.06 7.12
N GLY A 30 -8.74 -4.38 7.28
CA GLY A 30 -9.77 -5.26 6.70
C GLY A 30 -9.76 -5.26 5.17
N THR A 31 -8.59 -5.12 4.55
CA THR A 31 -8.44 -5.01 3.08
C THR A 31 -7.88 -6.29 2.47
N ARG A 32 -7.74 -6.32 1.13
CA ARG A 32 -7.27 -7.51 0.38
C ARG A 32 -6.23 -7.15 -0.68
N PHE A 33 -5.30 -6.26 -0.35
CA PHE A 33 -4.24 -5.86 -1.26
C PHE A 33 -3.20 -6.97 -1.42
N SER A 34 -2.79 -7.25 -2.66
CA SER A 34 -1.65 -8.11 -2.98
C SER A 34 -0.32 -7.37 -2.86
N TYR A 35 -0.32 -6.06 -3.08
CA TYR A 35 0.83 -5.19 -2.89
C TYR A 35 0.39 -3.74 -2.75
N THR A 36 1.02 -2.98 -1.86
CA THR A 36 0.63 -1.58 -1.59
C THR A 36 1.69 -0.57 -2.03
N ASN A 37 2.96 -0.99 -2.09
CA ASN A 37 4.12 -0.10 -2.26
C ASN A 37 4.61 0.01 -3.71
N GLY A 38 3.76 0.48 -4.60
CA GLY A 38 4.28 1.00 -5.87
C GLY A 38 3.25 1.75 -6.67
N THR A 39 3.40 1.72 -7.98
CA THR A 39 2.78 2.69 -8.91
C THR A 39 1.30 2.41 -9.12
N ASN A 40 0.50 2.71 -8.09
CA ASN A 40 -0.95 2.65 -8.16
C ASN A 40 -1.49 3.84 -8.95
N VAL A 41 -2.39 3.57 -9.88
CA VAL A 41 -3.08 4.60 -10.68
C VAL A 41 -4.43 4.92 -10.04
N PHE A 42 -4.73 6.21 -9.93
CA PHE A 42 -5.99 6.71 -9.37
C PHE A 42 -6.61 7.72 -10.35
N LYS A 43 -7.93 7.85 -10.32
CA LYS A 43 -8.60 8.99 -10.97
C LYS A 43 -8.18 10.28 -10.26
N THR A 44 -7.72 11.27 -11.03
CA THR A 44 -7.19 12.54 -10.51
C THR A 44 -8.17 13.24 -9.57
N ASP A 45 -9.44 13.34 -9.95
CA ASP A 45 -10.46 14.03 -9.16
C ASP A 45 -10.76 13.35 -7.82
N LEU A 46 -10.48 12.05 -7.73
CA LEU A 46 -10.66 11.27 -6.51
C LEU A 46 -9.45 11.38 -5.60
N ILE A 47 -8.24 11.20 -6.13
CA ILE A 47 -7.02 11.23 -5.31
C ILE A 47 -6.74 12.61 -4.73
N ARG A 48 -7.11 13.69 -5.42
CA ARG A 48 -6.98 15.07 -4.91
C ARG A 48 -7.81 15.33 -3.64
N ARG A 49 -8.83 14.53 -3.37
CA ARG A 49 -9.67 14.64 -2.16
C ARG A 49 -9.13 13.85 -0.98
N ILE A 50 -8.09 13.04 -1.19
CA ILE A 50 -7.51 12.17 -0.18
C ILE A 50 -6.25 12.83 0.37
N PRO A 51 -6.26 13.31 1.63
CA PRO A 51 -5.08 13.91 2.21
C PRO A 51 -4.02 12.85 2.52
N ILE A 52 -2.82 13.03 1.97
CA ILE A 52 -1.65 12.22 2.26
C ILE A 52 -0.79 12.99 3.25
N ARG A 53 -0.52 12.40 4.42
CA ARG A 53 0.21 13.03 5.52
C ARG A 53 1.60 12.45 5.73
N THR A 54 1.91 11.29 5.12
CA THR A 54 3.21 10.66 5.23
C THR A 54 4.20 11.22 4.21
N ASN A 55 5.37 11.67 4.69
CA ASN A 55 6.47 12.19 3.86
C ASN A 55 7.52 11.13 3.49
N GLY A 56 7.15 9.84 3.49
CA GLY A 56 8.07 8.72 3.30
C GLY A 56 7.48 7.59 2.45
N PHE A 57 8.20 6.46 2.35
CA PHE A 57 7.84 5.33 1.47
C PHE A 57 6.43 4.78 1.69
N SER A 58 5.86 4.95 2.89
CA SER A 58 4.51 4.48 3.20
C SER A 58 3.37 5.32 2.58
N TYR A 59 3.67 6.43 1.89
CA TYR A 59 2.63 7.26 1.26
C TYR A 59 1.75 6.47 0.30
N GLN A 60 2.31 5.47 -0.40
CA GLN A 60 1.57 4.64 -1.35
C GLN A 60 0.55 3.76 -0.63
N THR A 61 0.94 3.21 0.52
CA THR A 61 0.06 2.44 1.40
C THR A 61 -1.03 3.34 1.98
N GLU A 62 -0.68 4.54 2.44
CA GLU A 62 -1.65 5.54 2.89
C GLU A 62 -2.67 5.90 1.81
N ALA A 63 -2.21 6.16 0.58
CA ALA A 63 -3.08 6.50 -0.54
C ALA A 63 -4.09 5.39 -0.86
N VAL A 64 -3.66 4.13 -0.99
CA VAL A 64 -4.59 3.02 -1.30
C VAL A 64 -5.54 2.73 -0.15
N VAL A 65 -5.06 2.76 1.10
CA VAL A 65 -5.91 2.51 2.28
C VAL A 65 -6.98 3.58 2.38
N LYS A 66 -6.60 4.86 2.32
CA LYS A 66 -7.56 5.97 2.42
C LYS A 66 -8.52 6.01 1.24
N ALA A 67 -8.07 5.70 0.03
CA ALA A 67 -8.93 5.57 -1.13
C ALA A 67 -10.02 4.52 -0.90
N VAL A 68 -9.63 3.29 -0.54
CA VAL A 68 -10.59 2.21 -0.35
C VAL A 68 -11.50 2.49 0.85
N TRP A 69 -10.99 3.06 1.94
CA TRP A 69 -11.82 3.46 3.09
C TRP A 69 -12.68 4.70 2.86
N SER A 70 -12.47 5.42 1.75
CA SER A 70 -13.39 6.46 1.26
C SER A 70 -14.48 5.87 0.35
N GLY A 71 -14.60 4.54 0.29
CA GLY A 71 -15.62 3.82 -0.49
C GLY A 71 -15.25 3.58 -1.95
N LEU A 72 -13.99 3.78 -2.35
CA LEU A 72 -13.57 3.55 -3.73
C LEU A 72 -13.34 2.06 -3.98
N ASP A 73 -14.05 1.53 -4.96
CA ASP A 73 -13.80 0.19 -5.49
C ASP A 73 -12.48 0.16 -6.27
N PHE A 74 -11.80 -0.99 -6.28
CA PHE A 74 -10.49 -1.13 -6.94
C PHE A 74 -10.33 -2.46 -7.65
N VAL A 75 -9.47 -2.48 -8.67
CA VAL A 75 -8.99 -3.69 -9.34
C VAL A 75 -7.51 -3.90 -9.06
N GLN A 76 -7.06 -5.15 -9.15
CA GLN A 76 -5.65 -5.49 -9.13
C GLN A 76 -5.14 -5.78 -10.53
N VAL A 77 -3.97 -5.24 -10.90
CA VAL A 77 -3.39 -5.44 -12.23
C VAL A 77 -1.97 -5.99 -12.09
N GLY A 78 -1.72 -7.12 -12.75
CA GLY A 78 -0.41 -7.75 -12.82
C GLY A 78 0.53 -6.95 -13.71
N ILE A 79 1.70 -6.61 -13.19
CA ILE A 79 2.75 -5.99 -13.99
C ILE A 79 4.06 -6.74 -13.84
N GLU A 80 4.84 -6.73 -14.91
CA GLU A 80 6.21 -7.17 -14.90
C GLU A 80 7.12 -6.03 -14.46
N ILE A 81 8.06 -6.34 -13.57
CA ILE A 81 9.09 -5.39 -13.14
C ILE A 81 10.42 -5.76 -13.77
N LYS A 82 11.17 -4.75 -14.22
CA LYS A 82 12.54 -4.97 -14.68
C LYS A 82 13.48 -5.22 -13.49
N PRO A 83 14.49 -6.10 -13.64
CA PRO A 83 15.56 -6.20 -12.67
C PRO A 83 16.23 -4.83 -12.53
N ARG A 84 16.64 -4.47 -11.31
CA ARG A 84 17.50 -3.30 -11.15
C ARG A 84 18.91 -3.70 -11.60
N GLU A 85 19.50 -2.93 -12.50
CA GLU A 85 20.85 -3.14 -13.00
C GLU A 85 21.92 -2.93 -11.91
N SER A 86 21.61 -2.16 -10.85
CA SER A 86 22.47 -1.98 -9.68
C SER A 86 21.72 -1.41 -8.46
N GLY A 87 22.37 -1.43 -7.29
CA GLY A 87 21.97 -0.74 -6.07
C GLY A 87 21.35 -1.62 -4.98
N GLU A 88 21.97 -1.64 -3.79
CA GLU A 88 21.36 -2.24 -2.61
C GLU A 88 20.09 -1.49 -2.20
N SER A 89 19.11 -2.24 -1.70
CA SER A 89 17.82 -1.68 -1.29
C SER A 89 17.98 -0.89 0.02
N LYS A 90 18.31 0.40 -0.07
CA LYS A 90 18.39 1.35 1.07
C LYS A 90 17.12 1.36 1.94
N ALA A 91 15.98 0.92 1.40
CA ALA A 91 14.71 0.80 2.12
C ALA A 91 14.70 -0.23 3.25
N LEU A 92 15.69 -1.14 3.33
CA LEU A 92 15.70 -2.26 4.29
C LEU A 92 16.58 -2.02 5.53
N THR A 93 16.78 -0.77 5.93
CA THR A 93 17.44 -0.46 7.20
C THR A 93 16.45 -0.54 8.37
N LEU A 94 16.92 -0.88 9.57
CA LEU A 94 16.09 -0.86 10.79
C LEU A 94 15.44 0.51 11.04
N LYS A 95 16.13 1.59 10.68
CA LYS A 95 15.59 2.96 10.72
C LYS A 95 14.36 3.11 9.84
N ASN A 96 14.44 2.64 8.59
CA ASN A 96 13.32 2.68 7.66
C ASN A 96 12.16 1.79 8.10
N LEU A 97 12.45 0.64 8.73
CA LEU A 97 11.41 -0.21 9.30
C LEU A 97 10.61 0.52 10.40
N ARG A 98 11.28 1.22 11.33
CA ARG A 98 10.59 2.01 12.37
C ARG A 98 9.72 3.12 11.76
N ILE A 99 10.26 3.87 10.80
CA ILE A 99 9.52 4.92 10.08
C ILE A 99 8.26 4.34 9.42
N VAL A 100 8.37 3.16 8.79
CA VAL A 100 7.24 2.49 8.14
C VAL A 100 6.20 2.04 9.17
N LEU A 101 6.61 1.44 10.28
CA LEU A 101 5.70 1.02 11.34
C LEU A 101 4.96 2.21 11.96
N ASP A 102 5.67 3.29 12.29
CA ASP A 102 5.06 4.51 12.83
C ASP A 102 4.05 5.11 11.87
N ALA A 103 4.38 5.15 10.57
CA ALA A 103 3.46 5.65 9.54
C ALA A 103 2.20 4.78 9.44
N VAL A 104 2.32 3.45 9.50
CA VAL A 104 1.17 2.52 9.44
C VAL A 104 0.31 2.62 10.70
N LEU A 105 0.91 2.75 11.88
CA LEU A 105 0.16 2.92 13.14
C LEU A 105 -0.58 4.26 13.18
N ARG A 106 0.07 5.35 12.75
CA ARG A 106 -0.59 6.67 12.62
C ARG A 106 -1.74 6.62 11.63
N LEU A 107 -1.54 5.98 10.48
CA LEU A 107 -2.59 5.77 9.48
C LEU A 107 -3.77 4.99 10.05
N TRP A 108 -3.50 3.94 10.83
CA TRP A 108 -4.53 3.15 11.48
C TRP A 108 -5.34 3.99 12.46
N TRP A 109 -4.67 4.75 13.32
CA TRP A 109 -5.31 5.65 14.27
C TRP A 109 -6.18 6.69 13.55
N GLU A 110 -5.68 7.30 12.48
CA GLU A 110 -6.44 8.24 11.67
C GLU A 110 -7.70 7.59 11.09
N VAL A 111 -7.56 6.46 10.40
CA VAL A 111 -8.67 5.81 9.68
C VAL A 111 -9.71 5.22 10.64
N LYS A 112 -9.28 4.64 11.76
CA LYS A 112 -10.15 3.88 12.67
C LYS A 112 -10.67 4.69 13.85
N VAL A 113 -9.95 5.73 14.28
CA VAL A 113 -10.26 6.47 15.50
C VAL A 113 -10.59 7.93 15.18
N THR A 114 -9.63 8.72 14.69
CA THR A 114 -9.77 10.18 14.55
C THR A 114 -10.76 10.58 13.45
N ASP A 115 -10.58 10.05 12.23
CA ASP A 115 -11.33 10.43 11.03
C ASP A 115 -12.34 9.33 10.62
N ARG A 116 -12.81 8.53 11.60
CA ARG A 116 -13.75 7.42 11.36
C ARG A 116 -15.00 7.83 10.58
N GLY A 117 -15.43 9.10 10.71
CA GLY A 117 -16.58 9.66 9.99
C GLY A 117 -16.33 9.93 8.50
N ARG A 118 -15.09 10.19 8.11
CA ARG A 118 -14.68 10.28 6.70
C ARG A 118 -14.50 8.89 6.10
N TYR A 119 -13.93 7.98 6.88
CA TYR A 119 -13.53 6.64 6.46
C TYR A 119 -14.54 5.59 6.93
N ARG A 120 -15.81 5.73 6.51
CA ARG A 120 -16.92 4.89 7.03
C ARG A 120 -17.18 3.63 6.23
N ARG A 121 -16.76 3.58 4.97
CA ARG A 121 -17.11 2.52 4.04
C ARG A 121 -15.88 1.97 3.36
N LEU A 122 -15.71 0.67 3.47
CA LEU A 122 -14.72 -0.07 2.70
C LEU A 122 -15.22 -0.30 1.27
N GLY A 123 -14.44 0.13 0.28
CA GLY A 123 -14.62 -0.19 -1.12
C GLY A 123 -14.32 -1.66 -1.42
N ARG A 124 -14.88 -2.15 -2.52
CA ARG A 124 -14.77 -3.56 -2.94
C ARG A 124 -13.62 -3.77 -3.89
N MET A 125 -12.99 -4.93 -3.78
CA MET A 125 -12.11 -5.44 -4.81
C MET A 125 -12.96 -6.04 -5.94
N LEU A 126 -12.92 -5.47 -7.12
CA LEU A 126 -13.74 -5.87 -8.27
C LEU A 126 -13.14 -7.02 -9.06
N GLY A 127 -11.82 -7.24 -8.97
CA GLY A 127 -11.14 -8.31 -9.69
C GLY A 127 -9.63 -8.17 -9.70
N THR A 128 -8.99 -9.17 -10.28
CA THR A 128 -7.55 -9.23 -10.57
C THR A 128 -7.39 -9.51 -12.06
N PHE A 129 -6.54 -8.74 -12.74
CA PHE A 129 -6.26 -8.79 -14.17
C PHE A 129 -4.76 -8.94 -14.41
#